data_AF-A0A231VZ18-F1
#
_entry.id   AF-A0A231VZ18-F1
#
_cell.length_a   1.000
_cell.length_b   1.000
_cell.length_c   1.000
_cell.angle_alpha   90.00
_cell.angle_beta   90.00
_cell.angle_gamma   90.00
#
_symmetry.space_group_name_H-M   'P 1'
#
loop_
_entity.id
_entity.type
_entity.pdbx_description
1 polymer ?
#
loop_
_entity_poly.entity_id
_entity_poly.type
_entity_poly.pdbx_seq_one_letter_code
_entity_poly.pdbx_strand_id
1 'polypeptide(L)'
;MIEYRQIEKIVYLIPARNFYDGLTDSKVARDYQAYIEFQSQTYKQTRKRSDLDKLKRLISEYESYLARQVDVKRKLLWFGLLRRSKEEMEMECLKLIERFHLEKWV
;
A
#
# COMPACT_ATOMS: atom_id res chain seq x y z
N MET A 1 1.57 -8.49 -27.64
CA MET A 1 0.33 -7.71 -27.45
C MET A 1 -0.15 -7.97 -26.04
N ILE A 2 -0.13 -6.95 -25.19
CA ILE A 2 -0.57 -7.08 -23.79
C ILE A 2 -2.09 -6.93 -23.73
N GLU A 3 -2.78 -7.92 -23.17
CA GLU A 3 -4.23 -7.87 -22.91
C GLU A 3 -4.55 -7.11 -21.62
N TYR A 4 -5.75 -6.53 -21.54
CA TYR A 4 -6.26 -5.83 -20.34
C TYR A 4 -6.04 -6.61 -19.03
N ARG A 5 -6.33 -7.91 -19.02
CA ARG A 5 -6.16 -8.78 -17.84
C ARG A 5 -4.69 -8.97 -17.44
N GLN A 6 -3.76 -8.81 -18.38
CA GLN A 6 -2.32 -8.88 -18.09
C GLN A 6 -1.83 -7.59 -17.42
N ILE A 7 -2.38 -6.43 -17.79
CA ILE A 7 -2.06 -5.14 -17.15
C ILE A 7 -2.50 -5.13 -15.69
N GLU A 8 -3.71 -5.60 -15.42
CA GLU A 8 -4.21 -5.75 -14.05
C GLU A 8 -3.25 -6.61 -13.22
N LYS A 9 -2.85 -7.78 -13.74
CA LYS A 9 -1.87 -8.65 -13.08
C LYS A 9 -0.54 -7.94 -12.82
N ILE A 10 -0.01 -7.21 -13.80
CA ILE A 10 1.25 -6.45 -13.65
C ILE A 10 1.15 -5.46 -12.49
N VAL A 11 0.07 -4.69 -12.43
CA VAL A 11 -0.14 -3.69 -11.36
C VAL A 11 -0.22 -4.35 -9.97
N TYR A 12 -0.89 -5.51 -9.86
CA TYR A 12 -1.01 -6.23 -8.59
C TYR A 12 0.25 -7.02 -8.20
N LEU A 13 1.18 -7.27 -9.13
CA LEU A 13 2.50 -7.84 -8.83
C LEU A 13 3.45 -6.82 -8.19
N ILE A 14 3.18 -5.52 -8.30
CA ILE A 14 3.98 -4.46 -7.67
C ILE A 14 3.79 -4.54 -6.13
N PRO A 15 4.88 -4.68 -5.35
CA PRO A 15 4.82 -4.73 -3.90
C PRO A 15 4.10 -3.52 -3.29
N ALA A 16 3.30 -3.74 -2.24
CA ALA A 16 2.51 -2.69 -1.58
C ALA A 16 3.37 -1.52 -1.07
N ARG A 17 4.59 -1.82 -0.59
CA ARG A 17 5.57 -0.83 -0.11
C ARG A 17 5.88 0.27 -1.14
N ASN A 18 5.82 -0.04 -2.43
CA ASN A 18 6.09 0.93 -3.50
C ASN A 18 4.97 1.94 -3.71
N PHE A 19 3.83 1.73 -3.04
CA PHE A 19 2.71 2.65 -3.02
C PHE A 19 2.63 3.45 -1.71
N TYR A 20 3.48 3.14 -0.71
CA TYR A 20 3.45 3.80 0.59
C TYR A 20 3.96 5.23 0.57
N ASP A 21 4.73 5.61 -0.46
CA ASP A 21 5.19 6.98 -0.64
C ASP A 21 4.00 7.98 -0.61
N GLY A 22 4.09 8.97 0.28
CA GLY A 22 3.03 9.93 0.59
C GLY A 22 1.76 9.37 1.27
N LEU A 23 1.61 8.05 1.46
CA LEU A 23 0.49 7.48 2.23
C LEU A 23 0.73 7.60 3.74
N THR A 24 1.95 7.30 4.17
CA THR A 24 2.34 7.35 5.59
C THR A 24 2.36 8.76 6.15
N ASP A 25 2.52 9.77 5.29
CA ASP A 25 2.57 11.18 5.69
C ASP A 25 1.20 11.86 5.69
N SER A 26 0.17 11.17 5.19
CA SER A 26 -1.21 11.67 5.23
C SER A 26 -1.63 11.98 6.66
N LYS A 27 -2.47 13.02 6.84
CA LYS A 27 -2.99 13.39 8.17
C LYS A 27 -3.60 12.18 8.88
N VAL A 28 -4.43 11.41 8.17
CA VAL A 28 -5.08 10.20 8.70
C VAL A 28 -4.07 9.14 9.14
N ALA A 29 -3.01 8.90 8.35
CA ALA A 29 -1.98 7.94 8.73
C ALA A 29 -1.21 8.40 9.98
N ARG A 30 -0.87 9.69 10.06
CA ARG A 30 -0.21 10.26 11.24
C ARG A 30 -1.08 10.19 12.49
N ASP A 31 -2.39 10.41 12.34
CA ASP A 31 -3.35 10.30 13.44
C ASP A 31 -3.41 8.85 13.97
N TYR A 32 -3.44 7.85 13.08
CA TYR A 32 -3.34 6.43 13.47
C TYR A 32 -2.02 6.11 14.16
N GLN A 33 -0.89 6.55 13.61
CA GLN A 33 0.44 6.31 14.18
C GLN A 33 0.57 6.93 15.58
N ALA A 34 0.13 8.19 15.75
CA ALA A 34 0.13 8.87 17.03
C ALA A 34 -0.74 8.13 18.06
N TYR A 35 -1.91 7.64 17.65
CA TYR A 35 -2.79 6.92 18.57
C TYR A 35 -2.26 5.53 18.94
N ILE A 36 -1.66 4.82 17.99
CA ILE A 36 -0.95 3.55 18.25
C ILE A 36 0.20 3.78 19.24
N GLU A 37 0.99 4.83 19.06
CA GLU A 37 2.10 5.16 19.96
C GLU A 37 1.60 5.47 21.38
N PHE A 38 0.55 6.29 21.50
CA PHE A 38 -0.09 6.59 22.79
C PHE A 38 -0.59 5.32 23.49
N GLN A 39 -1.29 4.45 22.76
CA GLN A 39 -1.83 3.21 23.31
C GLN A 39 -0.72 2.20 23.66
N SER A 40 0.38 2.19 22.89
CA SER A 40 1.58 1.39 23.17
C SER A 40 2.24 1.82 24.49
N GLN A 41 2.39 3.13 24.71
CA GLN A 41 2.91 3.67 25.97
C GLN A 41 1.98 3.35 27.14
N THR A 42 0.67 3.48 26.95
CA THR A 42 -0.35 3.14 27.95
C THR A 42 -0.24 1.67 28.35
N TYR A 43 -0.16 0.74 27.38
CA TYR A 43 0.01 -0.68 27.68
C TYR A 43 1.35 -0.98 28.37
N LYS A 44 2.45 -0.31 28.00
CA LYS A 44 3.74 -0.48 28.68
C LYS A 44 3.65 -0.14 30.17
N GLN A 45 2.87 0.88 30.52
CA GLN A 45 2.63 1.32 31.90
C GLN A 45 1.65 0.40 32.64
N THR A 46 0.51 0.07 32.04
CA THR A 46 -0.56 -0.67 32.73
C THR A 46 -0.37 -2.18 32.71
N ARG A 47 0.27 -2.72 31.67
CA ARG A 47 0.39 -4.15 31.33
C ARG A 47 -0.96 -4.89 31.29
N LYS A 48 -2.08 -4.18 31.18
CA LYS A 48 -3.42 -4.76 31.17
C LYS A 48 -3.71 -5.40 29.81
N ARG A 49 -4.36 -6.57 29.83
CA ARG A 49 -4.79 -7.28 28.62
C ARG A 49 -5.75 -6.46 27.76
N SER A 50 -6.66 -5.72 28.39
CA SER A 50 -7.59 -4.82 27.68
C SER A 50 -6.88 -3.75 26.85
N ASP A 51 -5.75 -3.24 27.33
CA ASP A 51 -4.98 -2.21 26.63
C ASP A 51 -4.18 -2.80 25.47
N LEU A 52 -3.70 -4.04 25.63
CA LEU A 52 -3.11 -4.83 24.55
C LEU A 52 -4.13 -5.15 23.45
N ASP A 53 -5.35 -5.55 23.82
CA ASP A 53 -6.40 -5.87 22.85
C ASP A 53 -6.80 -4.63 22.04
N LYS A 54 -6.89 -3.46 22.70
CA LYS A 54 -7.07 -2.17 22.02
C LYS A 54 -5.93 -1.85 21.07
N LEU A 55 -4.67 -2.02 21.50
CA LEU A 55 -3.51 -1.76 20.65
C LEU A 55 -3.52 -2.65 19.40
N LYS A 56 -3.78 -3.94 19.55
CA LYS A 56 -3.89 -4.89 18.42
C LYS A 56 -4.98 -4.48 17.45
N ARG A 57 -6.14 -4.07 17.97
CA ARG A 57 -7.24 -3.56 17.14
C ARG A 57 -6.82 -2.34 16.34
N LEU A 58 -6.16 -1.36 16.97
CA LEU A 58 -5.71 -0.14 16.29
C LEU A 58 -4.69 -0.42 15.18
N ILE A 59 -3.75 -1.33 15.43
CA ILE A 59 -2.78 -1.78 14.42
C ILE A 59 -3.51 -2.40 13.22
N SER A 60 -4.47 -3.30 13.48
CA SER A 60 -5.24 -3.95 12.41
C SER A 60 -6.10 -2.96 11.61
N GLU A 61 -6.69 -1.97 12.27
CA GLU A 61 -7.43 -0.89 11.61
C GLU A 61 -6.52 -0.04 10.71
N TYR A 62 -5.32 0.29 11.19
CA TYR A 62 -4.33 1.03 10.41
C TYR A 62 -3.80 0.24 9.20
N GLU A 63 -3.48 -1.05 9.38
CA GLU A 63 -3.09 -1.94 8.28
C GLU A 63 -4.19 -2.04 7.22
N SER A 64 -5.45 -2.16 7.66
CA SER A 64 -6.62 -2.18 6.77
C SER A 64 -6.83 -0.85 6.04
N TYR A 65 -6.51 0.27 6.68
CA TYR A 65 -6.50 1.58 6.01
C TYR A 65 -5.41 1.64 4.94
N LEU A 66 -4.17 1.26 5.25
CA LEU A 66 -3.06 1.25 4.30
C LEU A 66 -3.35 0.34 3.10
N ALA A 67 -3.86 -0.87 3.34
CA ALA A 67 -4.21 -1.82 2.29
C ALA A 67 -5.24 -1.24 1.31
N ARG A 68 -6.27 -0.56 1.83
CA ARG A 68 -7.28 0.13 0.99
C ARG A 68 -6.68 1.26 0.17
N GLN A 69 -5.81 2.08 0.75
CA GLN A 69 -5.16 3.17 0.03
C GLN A 69 -4.24 2.65 -1.09
N VAL A 70 -3.50 1.56 -0.84
CA VAL A 70 -2.69 0.90 -1.88
C VAL A 70 -3.58 0.37 -3.01
N ASP A 71 -4.71 -0.26 -2.68
CA ASP A 71 -5.65 -0.77 -3.69
C ASP A 71 -6.21 0.36 -4.57
N VAL A 72 -6.55 1.52 -3.98
CA VAL A 72 -6.96 2.70 -4.76
C VAL A 72 -5.85 3.15 -5.70
N LYS A 73 -4.61 3.29 -5.20
CA LYS A 73 -3.46 3.69 -6.05
C LYS A 73 -3.21 2.69 -7.19
N ARG A 74 -3.33 1.39 -6.94
CA ARG A 74 -3.23 0.34 -7.97
C ARG A 74 -4.29 0.52 -9.05
N LYS A 75 -5.56 0.68 -8.66
CA LYS A 75 -6.64 0.92 -9.61
C LYS A 75 -6.40 2.18 -10.44
N LEU A 76 -5.94 3.26 -9.83
CA LEU A 76 -5.59 4.49 -10.54
C LEU A 76 -4.46 4.28 -11.55
N LEU A 77 -3.39 3.57 -11.17
CA LEU A 77 -2.30 3.22 -12.09
C LEU A 77 -2.83 2.39 -13.27
N TRP A 78 -3.64 1.38 -12.99
CA TRP A 78 -4.26 0.54 -14.02
C TRP A 78 -5.11 1.36 -14.99
N PHE A 79 -6.04 2.17 -14.48
CA PHE A 79 -6.87 3.05 -15.32
C PHE A 79 -6.02 4.04 -16.12
N GLY A 80 -4.93 4.56 -15.54
CA GLY A 80 -4.01 5.46 -16.24
C GLY A 80 -3.29 4.78 -17.41
N LEU A 81 -2.87 3.52 -17.24
CA LEU A 81 -2.26 2.73 -18.31
C LEU A 81 -3.23 2.45 -19.46
N LEU A 82 -4.49 2.14 -19.14
CA LEU A 82 -5.54 1.86 -20.14
C LEU A 82 -5.92 3.07 -21.01
N ARG A 83 -5.58 4.30 -20.58
CA ARG A 83 -5.87 5.52 -21.33
C ARG A 83 -4.79 5.91 -22.35
N ARG A 84 -3.65 5.22 -22.35
CA ARG A 84 -2.52 5.51 -23.25
C ARG A 84 -2.70 4.85 -24.62
N SER A 85 -1.88 5.26 -25.59
CA SER A 85 -1.75 4.50 -26.84
C SER A 85 -1.20 3.10 -26.54
N LYS A 86 -1.41 2.16 -27.48
CA LYS A 86 -0.96 0.78 -27.30
C LYS A 86 0.56 0.70 -27.09
N GLU A 87 1.32 1.42 -27.91
CA GLU A 87 2.78 1.44 -27.86
C GLU A 87 3.28 2.03 -26.53
N GLU A 88 2.70 3.15 -26.09
CA GLU A 88 3.05 3.78 -24.81
C GLU A 88 2.70 2.91 -23.61
N MET A 89 1.52 2.28 -23.64
CA MET A 89 1.08 1.37 -22.59
C MET A 89 2.00 0.16 -22.46
N GLU A 90 2.37 -0.47 -23.59
CA GLU A 90 3.30 -1.60 -23.61
C GLU A 90 4.68 -1.19 -23.08
N MET A 91 5.20 -0.04 -23.50
CA MET A 91 6.48 0.50 -23.00
C MET A 91 6.48 0.79 -21.50
N GLU A 92 5.41 1.40 -20.97
CA GLU A 92 5.31 1.64 -19.52
C GLU A 92 5.15 0.36 -18.73
N CYS A 93 4.37 -0.62 -19.24
CA CYS A 93 4.28 -1.93 -18.59
C CYS A 93 5.64 -2.61 -18.50
N LEU A 94 6.46 -2.55 -19.56
CA LEU A 94 7.83 -3.08 -19.55
C LEU A 94 8.70 -2.38 -18.49
N LYS A 95 8.67 -1.05 -18.43
CA LYS A 95 9.42 -0.28 -17.40
C LYS A 95 8.98 -0.64 -15.97
N LEU A 96 7.68 -0.81 -15.74
CA LEU A 96 7.15 -1.22 -14.43
C LEU A 96 7.64 -2.63 -14.06
N ILE A 97 7.64 -3.55 -15.02
CA ILE A 97 8.20 -4.89 -14.83
C ILE A 97 9.68 -4.77 -14.50
N GLU A 98 10.50 -4.11 -15.32
CA GLU A 98 11.94 -3.96 -15.07
C GLU A 98 12.23 -3.37 -13.69
N ARG A 99 11.54 -2.28 -13.33
CA ARG A 99 11.71 -1.60 -12.04
C ARG A 99 11.38 -2.52 -10.86
N PHE A 100 10.26 -3.24 -10.91
CA PHE A 100 9.74 -3.94 -9.74
C PHE A 100 10.06 -5.45 -9.72
N HIS A 101 10.47 -6.04 -10.84
CA HIS A 101 10.95 -7.43 -10.91
C HIS A 101 12.37 -7.55 -10.33
N LEU A 102 13.20 -6.51 -10.45
CA LEU A 102 14.52 -6.42 -9.82
C LEU A 102 14.43 -6.28 -8.29
N GLU A 103 13.37 -5.68 -7.75
CA GLU A 103 13.18 -5.50 -6.31
C GLU A 103 12.72 -6.77 -5.55
N LYS A 104 12.54 -7.92 -6.24
CA LYS A 104 12.31 -9.22 -5.58
C LYS A 104 13.61 -9.91 -5.14
N TRP A 105 14.78 -9.38 -5.52
CA TRP A 105 16.10 -10.01 -5.33
C TRP A 105 17.10 -9.17 -4.52
N VAL A 106 16.62 -8.16 -3.78
CA VAL A 106 17.42 -7.39 -2.81
C VAL A 106 16.72 -7.38 -1.46
#